data_AF-A0A450T1Y6-F1
#
_entry.id   AF-A0A450T1Y6-F1
#
_cell.length_a   1.000
_cell.length_b   1.000
_cell.length_c   1.000
_cell.angle_alpha   90.00
_cell.angle_beta   90.00
_cell.angle_gamma   90.00
#
_symmetry.space_group_name_H-M   'P 1'
#
loop_
_entity.id
_entity.type
_entity.pdbx_description
1 polymer ?
#
loop_
_entity_poly.entity_id
_entity_poly.type
_entity_poly.pdbx_seq_one_letter_code
_entity_poly.pdbx_strand_id
1 'polypeptide(L)' 'MKGTLTHPAGTTEAVTLLREGWSLLVNQLGVQKATAFVLLFERGKGDTVEEITRYWGDASIDEIHNKVCSWKQQQSSFR' A
#
# COMPACT_ATOMS: atom_id res chain seq x y z
N MET A 1 -5.50 -21.54 19.74
CA MET A 1 -4.11 -21.03 19.88
C MET A 1 -4.07 -19.64 19.26
N LYS A 2 -3.82 -18.59 20.05
CA LYS A 2 -3.64 -17.23 19.54
C LYS A 2 -2.25 -17.19 18.90
N GLY A 3 -2.19 -17.09 17.58
CA GLY A 3 -0.92 -16.91 16.87
C GLY A 3 -0.35 -15.55 17.24
N THR A 4 0.66 -15.55 18.11
CA THR A 4 1.44 -14.37 18.42
C THR A 4 2.17 -13.94 17.14
N LEU A 5 1.74 -12.83 16.54
CA LEU A 5 2.48 -12.15 15.49
C LEU A 5 3.78 -11.62 16.09
N THR A 6 4.78 -12.51 16.15
CA THR A 6 6.17 -12.14 16.39
C THR A 6 6.67 -11.48 15.11
N HIS A 7 6.38 -10.19 14.93
CA HIS A 7 7.09 -9.42 13.93
C HIS A 7 8.49 -9.15 14.46
N PRO A 8 9.58 -9.62 13.79
CA PRO A 8 10.88 -9.04 14.05
C PRO A 8 10.73 -7.55 13.79
N ALA A 9 11.20 -6.71 14.72
CA ALA A 9 11.17 -5.26 14.57
C ALA A 9 11.66 -4.92 13.16
N GLY A 10 10.73 -4.47 12.30
CA GLY A 10 11.03 -4.13 10.91
C GLY A 10 12.18 -3.13 10.90
N THR A 11 13.05 -3.24 9.91
CA THR A 11 14.09 -2.25 9.64
C THR A 11 13.50 -0.84 9.81
N THR A 12 14.28 0.10 10.36
CA THR A 12 13.83 1.48 10.64
C THR A 12 13.08 2.11 9.46
N GLU A 13 13.46 1.76 8.24
CA GLU A 13 12.81 2.15 6.99
C GLU A 13 11.35 1.66 6.86
N ALA A 14 11.08 0.39 7.17
CA ALA A 14 9.72 -0.16 7.11
C ALA A 14 8.79 0.55 8.12
N VAL A 15 9.29 0.83 9.32
CA VAL A 15 8.53 1.57 10.34
C VAL A 15 8.27 3.01 9.91
N THR A 16 9.26 3.67 9.30
CA THR A 16 9.10 5.02 8.75
C THR A 16 8.06 5.04 7.63
N LEU A 17 8.13 4.11 6.68
CA LEU A 17 7.18 3.99 5.58
C LEU A 17 5.74 3.78 6.08
N LEU A 18 5.55 2.91 7.09
CA LEU A 18 4.24 2.69 7.70
C LEU A 18 3.68 3.95 8.37
N ARG A 19 4.54 4.72 9.06
CA ARG A 19 4.11 5.98 9.70
C ARG A 19 3.74 7.04 8.68
N GLU A 20 4.52 7.19 7.63
CA GLU A 20 4.23 8.12 6.53
C GLU A 20 2.94 7.74 5.81
N GLY A 21 2.77 6.46 5.48
CA GLY A 21 1.55 5.94 4.87
C GLY A 21 0.32 6.17 5.75
N TRP A 22 0.43 5.92 7.05
CA TRP A 22 -0.64 6.22 8.00
C TRP A 22 -1.01 7.71 8.03
N SER A 23 -0.01 8.59 8.11
CA SER A 23 -0.22 10.04 8.11
C SER A 23 -0.95 10.49 6.83
N LEU A 24 -0.56 9.98 5.67
CA LEU A 24 -1.22 10.27 4.39
C LEU A 24 -2.69 9.83 4.38
N LEU A 25 -2.98 8.62 4.85
CA LEU A 25 -4.35 8.11 4.94
C LEU A 25 -5.21 8.96 5.87
N VAL A 26 -4.70 9.30 7.06
CA VAL A 26 -5.42 10.14 8.03
C VAL A 26 -5.67 11.53 7.47
N ASN A 27 -4.69 12.14 6.81
CA ASN A 27 -4.83 13.49 6.24
C ASN A 27 -5.87 13.54 5.11
N GLN A 28 -5.98 12.48 4.31
CA GLN A 28 -6.91 12.43 3.17
C GLN A 28 -8.32 11.97 3.55
N LEU A 29 -8.44 11.04 4.49
CA LEU A 29 -9.72 10.37 4.78
C LEU A 29 -10.31 10.73 6.15
N GLY A 30 -9.50 11.30 7.05
CA GLY A 30 -9.80 11.38 8.47
C GLY A 30 -9.58 10.05 9.20
N VAL A 31 -9.26 10.12 10.49
CA VAL A 31 -8.82 8.96 11.29
C VAL A 31 -9.79 7.78 11.30
N GLN A 32 -11.11 8.04 11.27
CA GLN A 32 -12.14 7.00 11.30
C GLN A 32 -12.15 6.19 10.01
N LYS A 33 -12.14 6.87 8.85
CA LYS A 33 -12.15 6.21 7.55
C LYS A 33 -10.80 5.56 7.23
N ALA A 34 -9.68 6.18 7.63
CA ALA A 34 -8.36 5.60 7.52
C ALA A 34 -8.24 4.28 8.31
N THR A 35 -8.74 4.26 9.56
CA THR A 35 -8.81 3.03 10.36
C THR A 35 -9.69 1.97 9.71
N ALA A 36 -10.88 2.36 9.23
CA ALA A 36 -11.80 1.43 8.56
C ALA A 36 -11.18 0.82 7.29
N PHE A 37 -10.45 1.62 6.50
CA PHE A 37 -9.72 1.16 5.33
C PHE A 37 -8.73 0.04 5.69
N VAL A 38 -7.85 0.26 6.68
CA VAL A 38 -6.86 -0.74 7.12
C VAL A 38 -7.55 -2.02 7.58
N LEU A 39 -8.58 -1.91 8.43
CA LEU A 39 -9.31 -3.08 8.93
C LEU A 39 -10.02 -3.87 7.82
N LEU A 40 -10.58 -3.19 6.82
CA LEU A 40 -11.21 -3.86 5.68
C LEU A 40 -10.17 -4.52 4.78
N PHE A 41 -9.05 -3.84 4.53
CA PHE A 41 -7.94 -4.34 3.73
C PHE A 41 -7.31 -5.60 4.34
N GLU A 42 -6.98 -5.57 5.64
CA GLU A 42 -6.44 -6.74 6.36
C GLU A 42 -7.39 -7.93 6.39
N ARG A 43 -8.71 -7.67 6.34
CA ARG A 43 -9.75 -8.70 6.26
C ARG A 43 -10.01 -9.21 4.84
N GLY A 44 -9.25 -8.73 3.85
CA GLY A 44 -9.44 -9.06 2.44
C GLY A 44 -10.83 -8.67 1.93
N LYS A 45 -11.40 -7.57 2.43
CA LYS A 45 -12.73 -7.09 2.03
C LYS A 45 -12.65 -6.15 0.85
N GLY A 46 -13.57 -6.36 -0.11
CA GLY A 46 -13.45 -5.78 -1.44
C GLY A 46 -12.30 -6.48 -2.14
N ASP A 47 -12.44 -6.76 -3.43
CA ASP A 47 -11.49 -7.57 -4.20
C ASP A 47 -10.07 -6.96 -4.30
N THR A 48 -9.72 -5.99 -3.45
CA THR A 48 -8.43 -5.33 -3.25
C THR A 48 -7.21 -6.25 -3.36
N VAL A 49 -7.21 -7.44 -2.77
CA VAL A 49 -6.10 -8.41 -2.93
C VAL A 49 -6.06 -8.95 -4.36
N GLU A 50 -7.21 -9.28 -4.93
CA GLU A 50 -7.33 -9.72 -6.31
C GLU A 50 -7.00 -8.59 -7.30
N GLU A 51 -7.38 -7.34 -7.00
CA GLU A 51 -7.05 -6.15 -7.79
C GLU A 51 -5.55 -5.89 -7.75
N ILE A 52 -4.92 -5.87 -6.57
CA ILE A 52 -3.47 -5.72 -6.44
C ILE A 52 -2.75 -6.83 -7.22
N THR A 53 -3.23 -8.08 -7.11
CA THR A 53 -2.69 -9.22 -7.84
C THR A 53 -2.90 -9.08 -9.36
N ARG A 54 -4.06 -8.61 -9.82
CA ARG A 54 -4.32 -8.35 -11.25
C ARG A 54 -3.46 -7.21 -11.79
N TYR A 55 -3.22 -6.17 -10.99
CA TYR A 55 -2.45 -4.99 -11.41
C TYR A 55 -0.95 -5.25 -11.47
N TRP A 56 -0.42 -5.99 -10.48
CA TRP A 56 1.01 -6.17 -10.30
C TRP A 56 1.49 -7.61 -10.48
N GLY A 57 0.64 -8.60 -10.25
CA GLY A 57 1.01 -10.02 -10.34
C GLY A 57 2.20 -10.32 -9.43
N ASP A 58 3.22 -10.94 -10.00
CA ASP A 58 4.48 -11.27 -9.34
C ASP A 58 5.56 -10.17 -9.48
N ALA A 59 5.18 -8.96 -9.90
CA ALA A 59 6.15 -7.88 -10.12
C ALA A 59 6.87 -7.47 -8.83
N SER A 60 8.18 -7.33 -8.94
CA SER A 60 9.03 -6.74 -7.92
C SER A 60 8.75 -5.25 -7.72
N ILE A 61 9.10 -4.70 -6.56
CA ILE A 61 8.93 -3.27 -6.26
C ILE A 61 9.61 -2.37 -7.30
N ASP A 62 10.78 -2.78 -7.82
CA ASP A 62 11.49 -2.01 -8.85
C ASP A 62 10.73 -2.00 -10.19
N GLU A 63 10.14 -3.13 -10.58
CA GLU A 63 9.27 -3.21 -11.77
C GLU A 63 8.03 -2.35 -11.61
N ILE A 64 7.41 -2.36 -10.43
CA ILE A 64 6.28 -1.50 -10.07
C ILE A 64 6.68 -0.03 -10.21
N HIS A 65 7.80 0.37 -9.61
CA HIS A 65 8.32 1.74 -9.65
C HIS A 65 8.56 2.20 -11.09
N ASN A 66 9.27 1.39 -11.89
CA ASN A 66 9.59 1.72 -13.28
C ASN A 66 8.32 1.89 -14.14
N LYS A 67 7.30 1.05 -13.91
CA LYS A 67 6.01 1.14 -14.60
C LYS A 67 5.29 2.45 -14.27
N VAL A 68 5.24 2.83 -12.99
CA VAL A 68 4.62 4.10 -12.54
C VAL A 68 5.35 5.32 -13.11
N CYS A 69 6.68 5.33 -13.09
CA CYS A 69 7.49 6.41 -13.66
C CYS A 69 7.24 6.55 -15.17
N SER A 70 7.19 5.43 -15.90
CA SER A 70 6.92 5.42 -17.34
C SER A 70 5.53 6.01 -17.65
N TRP A 71 4.51 5.67 -16.87
CA TRP A 71 3.17 6.22 -17.05
C TRP A 71 3.08 7.72 -16.78
N LYS A 72 3.77 8.21 -15.75
CA LYS A 72 3.84 9.66 -15.47
C LYS A 72 4.47 10.41 -16.64
N GLN A 73 5.54 9.86 -17.22
CA GLN A 73 6.21 10.44 -18.40
C GLN A 73 5.30 10.46 -19.63
N GLN A 74 4.54 9.38 -19.86
CA GLN A 74 3.55 9.32 -20.94
C GLN A 74 2.42 10.34 -20.73
N GLN A 75 1.86 10.48 -19.52
CA GLN A 75 0.83 11.48 -19.22
C GLN A 75 1.31 12.92 -19.43
N SER A 76 2.56 13.23 -19.12
CA SER A 76 3.13 14.56 -19.39
C SER A 76 3.40 14.83 -20.87
N SER A 77 3.49 13.81 -21.73
CA SER A 77 3.68 13.97 -23.17
C SER A 77 2.37 14.23 -23.94
N PHE A 78 1.21 14.06 -23.29
CA PHE A 78 -0.12 14.30 -23.86
C PHE A 78 -0.81 15.57 -23.32
N ARG A 79 -0.10 16.37 -22.51
CA ARG A 79 -0.51 17.72 -22.09
C ARG A 79 0.30 18.76 -22.83
#